data_AF-A0A1B6L2H0-F1
#
_entry.id   AF-A0A1B6L2H0-F1
#
_cell.length_a   1.000
_cell.length_b   1.000
_cell.length_c   1.000
_cell.angle_alpha   90.00
_cell.angle_beta   90.00
_cell.angle_gamma   90.00
#
_symmetry.space_group_name_H-M   'P 1'
#
loop_
_entity.id
_entity.type
_entity.pdbx_description
1 polymer ?
#
loop_
_entity_poly.entity_id
_entity_poly.type
_entity_poly.pdbx_seq_one_letter_code
_entity_poly.pdbx_strand_id
1 'polypeptide(L)'
;LIKVAENNARVIALDGDTKNSTFSCKIKEVSPDRYIECYIAEQNLVGVAIGAACRDRSIAFASTFATFFTRAFDQIRMGAISQTNVNFVGSHCGVSIGEDGPSQMALEDLALFRSIPGSTVFYPSDAVSTERAVEL
;
A
#
# COMPACT_ATOMS: atom_id res chain seq x y z
N LEU A 1 -0.53 -0.94 11.29
CA LEU A 1 -0.86 0.43 10.84
C LEU A 1 -1.41 1.31 11.96
N ILE A 2 -2.56 0.96 12.59
CA ILE A 2 -3.15 1.71 13.73
C ILE A 2 -2.10 2.10 14.77
N LYS A 3 -1.34 1.13 15.28
CA LYS A 3 -0.32 1.33 16.33
C LYS A 3 0.71 2.42 16.00
N VAL A 4 1.11 2.51 14.73
CA VAL A 4 2.03 3.57 14.27
C VAL A 4 1.28 4.90 14.12
N ALA A 5 0.04 4.87 13.62
CA ALA A 5 -0.79 6.06 13.43
C ALA A 5 -1.27 6.71 14.74
N GLU A 6 -1.38 5.97 15.83
CA GLU A 6 -1.67 6.49 17.18
C GLU A 6 -0.52 7.35 17.71
N ASN A 7 0.72 6.98 17.38
CA ASN A 7 1.93 7.67 17.84
C ASN A 7 2.49 8.67 16.83
N ASN A 8 1.91 8.76 15.63
CA ASN A 8 2.36 9.65 14.57
C ASN A 8 1.19 10.21 13.75
N ALA A 9 0.90 11.49 13.96
CA ALA A 9 -0.19 12.19 13.28
C ALA A 9 -0.03 12.31 11.75
N ARG A 10 1.19 12.13 11.22
CA ARG A 10 1.48 12.23 9.78
C ARG A 10 1.09 10.99 8.98
N VAL A 11 0.82 9.86 9.66
CA VAL A 11 0.45 8.61 9.00
C VAL A 11 -0.96 8.73 8.45
N ILE A 12 -1.10 8.48 7.15
CA ILE A 12 -2.38 8.43 6.44
C ILE A 12 -2.50 7.10 5.70
N ALA A 13 -3.73 6.61 5.54
CA ALA A 13 -4.03 5.43 4.72
C ALA A 13 -4.85 5.82 3.50
N LEU A 14 -4.55 5.21 2.37
CA LEU A 14 -5.30 5.32 1.13
C LEU A 14 -5.63 3.93 0.62
N ASP A 15 -6.84 3.71 0.12
CA ASP A 15 -7.26 2.40 -0.39
C ASP A 15 -8.10 2.52 -1.66
N GLY A 16 -8.04 1.49 -2.52
CA GLY A 16 -8.78 1.41 -3.76
C GLY A 16 -10.05 0.56 -3.68
N ASP A 17 -11.00 0.91 -2.81
CA ASP A 17 -12.23 0.16 -2.51
C ASP A 17 -12.05 -1.32 -2.09
N THR A 18 -10.90 -1.67 -1.53
CA THR A 18 -10.57 -3.02 -1.00
C THR A 18 -10.36 -3.03 0.51
N LYS A 19 -10.72 -1.93 1.19
CA LYS A 19 -10.46 -1.63 2.60
C LYS A 19 -10.89 -2.69 3.62
N ASN A 20 -11.96 -3.42 3.32
CA ASN A 20 -12.48 -4.52 4.15
C ASN A 20 -11.63 -5.79 4.01
N SER A 21 -10.96 -5.96 2.87
CA SER A 21 -10.07 -7.08 2.58
C SER A 21 -8.61 -6.78 2.96
N THR A 22 -8.14 -5.55 2.78
CA THR A 22 -6.80 -5.09 3.19
C THR A 22 -6.74 -4.72 4.68
N PHE A 23 -7.89 -4.60 5.34
CA PHE A 23 -8.06 -4.10 6.71
C PHE A 23 -7.59 -2.65 6.92
N SER A 24 -7.34 -1.88 5.85
CA SER A 24 -6.88 -0.49 5.93
C SER A 24 -7.92 0.45 6.56
N CYS A 25 -9.21 0.11 6.47
CA CYS A 25 -10.31 0.88 7.06
C CYS A 25 -10.19 1.03 8.58
N LYS A 26 -9.46 0.15 9.25
CA LYS A 26 -9.24 0.19 10.70
C LYS A 26 -8.60 1.50 11.17
N ILE A 27 -7.82 2.19 10.32
CA ILE A 27 -7.24 3.49 10.70
C ILE A 27 -8.32 4.55 11.04
N LYS A 28 -9.55 4.38 10.53
CA LYS A 28 -10.69 5.27 10.84
C LYS A 28 -11.04 5.27 12.33
N GLU A 29 -10.68 4.21 13.07
CA GLU A 29 -10.83 4.13 14.53
C GLU A 29 -9.92 5.15 15.25
N VAL A 30 -8.75 5.44 14.67
CA VAL A 30 -7.81 6.45 15.21
C VAL A 30 -8.17 7.85 14.73
N SER A 31 -8.46 7.99 13.44
CA SER A 31 -8.88 9.26 12.84
C SER A 31 -9.49 9.02 11.46
N PRO A 32 -10.81 9.23 11.31
CA PRO A 32 -11.49 9.12 10.02
C PRO A 32 -10.89 10.04 8.95
N ASP A 33 -10.42 11.23 9.35
CA ASP A 33 -9.85 12.24 8.45
C ASP A 33 -8.49 11.84 7.85
N ARG A 34 -7.84 10.80 8.40
CA ARG A 34 -6.56 10.25 7.91
C ARG A 34 -6.74 9.03 7.01
N TYR A 35 -7.97 8.71 6.64
CA TYR A 35 -8.30 7.72 5.63
C TYR A 35 -8.81 8.38 4.36
N ILE A 36 -8.20 8.06 3.22
CA ILE A 36 -8.59 8.57 1.90
C ILE A 36 -9.10 7.39 1.06
N GLU A 37 -10.38 7.44 0.70
CA GLU A 37 -10.94 6.50 -0.27
C GLU A 37 -10.57 6.96 -1.69
N CYS A 38 -9.87 6.11 -2.43
CA CYS A 38 -9.51 6.39 -3.82
C CYS A 38 -10.39 5.64 -4.83
N TYR A 39 -11.31 4.79 -4.37
CA TYR A 39 -12.16 3.94 -5.21
C TYR A 39 -11.34 3.03 -6.14
N ILE A 40 -12.01 2.35 -7.09
CA ILE A 40 -11.37 1.43 -8.05
C ILE A 40 -10.59 2.24 -9.12
N ALA A 41 -9.48 2.83 -8.69
CA ALA A 41 -8.63 3.72 -9.49
C ALA A 41 -7.17 3.68 -8.99
N GLU A 42 -6.51 2.54 -9.08
CA GLU A 42 -5.18 2.28 -8.48
C GLU A 42 -4.10 3.25 -9.00
N GLN A 43 -4.20 3.65 -10.27
CA GLN A 43 -3.30 4.65 -10.86
C GLN A 43 -3.42 5.99 -10.13
N ASN A 44 -4.64 6.42 -9.86
CA ASN A 44 -4.90 7.64 -9.11
C ASN A 44 -4.54 7.48 -7.63
N LEU A 45 -4.84 6.32 -7.01
CA LEU A 45 -4.44 5.98 -5.64
C LEU A 45 -2.93 6.22 -5.43
N VAL A 46 -2.09 5.70 -6.32
CA VAL A 46 -0.64 5.92 -6.25
C VAL A 46 -0.28 7.38 -6.48
N GLY A 47 -0.91 8.05 -7.45
CA GLY A 47 -0.69 9.49 -7.69
C GLY A 47 -1.02 10.38 -6.49
N VAL A 48 -2.14 10.12 -5.83
CA VAL A 48 -2.56 10.84 -4.61
C VAL A 48 -1.59 10.56 -3.46
N ALA A 49 -1.17 9.31 -3.27
CA ALA A 49 -0.21 8.94 -2.24
C ALA A 49 1.14 9.65 -2.42
N ILE A 50 1.66 9.70 -3.64
CA ILE A 50 2.88 10.44 -3.99
C ILE A 50 2.72 11.93 -3.69
N GLY A 51 1.61 12.54 -4.13
CA GLY A 51 1.31 13.95 -3.87
C GLY A 51 1.19 14.28 -2.38
N ALA A 52 0.59 13.39 -1.61
CA ALA A 52 0.44 13.57 -0.16
C ALA A 52 1.80 13.45 0.58
N ALA A 53 2.71 12.61 0.10
CA ALA A 53 4.04 12.43 0.69
C ALA A 53 5.00 13.59 0.36
N CYS A 54 4.74 14.38 -0.70
CA CYS A 54 5.58 15.52 -1.09
C CYS A 54 5.90 16.46 0.08
N ARG A 55 7.17 16.91 0.14
CA ARG A 55 7.68 17.82 1.18
C ARG A 55 7.51 17.27 2.62
N ASP A 56 7.56 15.95 2.76
CA ASP A 56 7.48 15.21 4.03
C ASP A 56 6.22 15.54 4.86
N ARG A 57 5.13 15.90 4.17
CA ARG A 57 3.89 16.36 4.80
C ARG A 57 3.08 15.23 5.40
N SER A 58 3.15 14.04 4.80
CA SER A 58 2.50 12.84 5.31
C SER A 58 3.35 11.60 5.06
N ILE A 59 3.06 10.54 5.81
CA ILE A 59 3.61 9.20 5.60
C ILE A 59 2.45 8.36 5.05
N ALA A 60 2.44 8.17 3.74
CA ALA A 60 1.33 7.55 3.04
C ALA A 60 1.48 6.02 3.00
N PHE A 61 0.41 5.31 3.38
CA PHE A 61 0.24 3.87 3.17
C PHE A 61 -0.89 3.65 2.16
N ALA A 62 -0.55 3.28 0.92
CA ALA A 62 -1.51 2.96 -0.12
C ALA A 62 -1.72 1.44 -0.18
N SER A 63 -2.97 0.99 -0.09
CA SER A 63 -3.32 -0.43 -0.06
C SER A 63 -4.31 -0.84 -1.15
N THR A 64 -4.06 -2.01 -1.74
CA THR A 64 -4.97 -2.76 -2.59
C THR A 64 -4.51 -4.23 -2.62
N PHE A 65 -5.07 -5.08 -3.48
CA PHE A 65 -4.50 -6.42 -3.71
C PHE A 65 -3.19 -6.25 -4.47
N ALA A 66 -2.18 -7.04 -4.13
CA ALA A 66 -0.85 -6.92 -4.75
C ALA A 66 -0.91 -7.03 -6.28
N THR A 67 -1.82 -7.85 -6.82
CA THR A 67 -2.03 -7.98 -8.27
C THR A 67 -2.47 -6.67 -8.92
N PHE A 68 -3.29 -5.85 -8.23
CA PHE A 68 -3.80 -4.60 -8.80
C PHE A 68 -2.77 -3.47 -8.79
N PHE A 69 -1.65 -3.61 -8.06
CA PHE A 69 -0.52 -2.68 -8.25
C PHE A 69 0.12 -2.77 -9.64
N THR A 70 -0.07 -3.88 -10.37
CA THR A 70 0.31 -3.95 -11.79
C THR A 70 -0.38 -2.86 -12.62
N ARG A 71 -1.62 -2.49 -12.26
CA ARG A 71 -2.39 -1.41 -12.91
C ARG A 71 -1.74 -0.05 -12.73
N ALA A 72 -1.01 0.16 -11.63
CA ALA A 72 -0.35 1.40 -11.25
C ALA A 72 1.18 1.36 -11.40
N PHE A 73 1.72 0.37 -12.13
CA PHE A 73 3.17 0.16 -12.20
C PHE A 73 3.92 1.38 -12.73
N ASP A 74 3.38 2.08 -13.74
CA ASP A 74 4.02 3.27 -14.27
C ASP A 74 4.05 4.42 -13.25
N GLN A 75 2.98 4.59 -12.46
CA GLN A 75 2.93 5.58 -11.38
C GLN A 75 3.93 5.25 -10.27
N ILE A 76 4.09 3.97 -9.90
CA ILE A 76 5.08 3.51 -8.93
C ILE A 76 6.50 3.78 -9.45
N ARG A 77 6.76 3.44 -10.72
CA ARG A 77 8.03 3.69 -11.41
C ARG A 77 8.38 5.18 -11.45
N MET A 78 7.42 6.02 -11.81
CA MET A 78 7.59 7.47 -11.81
C MET A 78 7.74 8.02 -10.39
N GLY A 79 7.08 7.43 -9.39
CA GLY A 79 7.27 7.77 -7.98
C GLY A 79 8.71 7.60 -7.51
N ALA A 80 9.37 6.49 -7.90
CA ALA A 80 10.78 6.28 -7.61
C ALA A 80 11.68 7.31 -8.30
N ILE A 81 11.39 7.67 -9.56
CA ILE A 81 12.11 8.75 -10.27
C ILE A 81 11.91 10.10 -9.57
N SER A 82 10.72 10.35 -9.02
CA SER A 82 10.41 11.52 -8.21
C SER A 82 10.98 11.47 -6.79
N GLN A 83 11.72 10.41 -6.42
CA GLN A 83 12.30 10.21 -5.09
C GLN A 83 11.25 10.31 -3.97
N THR A 84 10.08 9.76 -4.21
CA THR A 84 8.97 9.75 -3.24
C THR A 84 9.19 8.70 -2.15
N ASN A 85 8.60 8.94 -0.97
CA ASN A 85 8.61 8.04 0.18
C ASN A 85 7.19 7.55 0.47
N VAL A 86 6.68 6.62 -0.36
CA VAL A 86 5.34 6.03 -0.23
C VAL A 86 5.44 4.56 0.12
N ASN A 87 4.61 4.11 1.05
CA ASN A 87 4.49 2.71 1.43
C ASN A 87 3.35 2.06 0.64
N PHE A 88 3.65 1.00 -0.12
CA PHE A 88 2.66 0.22 -0.87
C PHE A 88 2.37 -1.10 -0.15
N VAL A 89 1.12 -1.34 0.22
CA VAL A 89 0.68 -2.51 0.98
C VAL A 89 -0.20 -3.39 0.10
N GLY A 90 0.39 -4.43 -0.47
CA GLY A 90 -0.30 -5.40 -1.32
C GLY A 90 -0.77 -6.61 -0.53
N SER A 91 -2.08 -6.85 -0.50
CA SER A 91 -2.66 -8.07 0.10
C SER A 91 -2.89 -9.18 -0.94
N HIS A 92 -3.39 -10.35 -0.54
CA HIS A 92 -3.84 -11.40 -1.46
C HIS A 92 -2.76 -11.85 -2.47
N CYS A 93 -1.53 -12.01 -1.99
CA CYS A 93 -0.42 -12.51 -2.79
C CYS A 93 -0.49 -14.03 -3.01
N GLY A 94 0.01 -14.49 -4.15
CA GLY A 94 0.14 -15.91 -4.46
C GLY A 94 -1.19 -16.63 -4.70
N VAL A 95 -1.09 -17.96 -4.81
CA VAL A 95 -2.24 -18.84 -5.07
C VAL A 95 -3.06 -19.16 -3.83
N SER A 96 -2.59 -18.80 -2.64
CA SER A 96 -3.21 -19.18 -1.36
C SER A 96 -4.58 -18.53 -1.10
N ILE A 97 -5.00 -17.59 -1.95
CA ILE A 97 -6.31 -16.92 -1.84
C ILE A 97 -7.48 -17.83 -2.23
N GLY A 98 -7.22 -18.92 -2.96
CA GLY A 98 -8.23 -19.93 -3.29
C GLY A 98 -9.17 -19.55 -4.44
N GLU A 99 -10.46 -19.50 -4.13
CA GLU A 99 -11.57 -19.57 -5.07
C GLU A 99 -11.74 -18.35 -5.98
N ASP A 100 -11.21 -17.19 -5.59
CA ASP A 100 -11.22 -15.97 -6.42
C ASP A 100 -10.47 -16.18 -7.75
N GLY A 101 -9.52 -17.10 -7.79
CA GLY A 101 -8.81 -17.48 -9.00
C GLY A 101 -7.71 -16.49 -9.43
N PRO A 102 -7.08 -16.74 -10.59
CA PRO A 102 -5.82 -16.09 -10.98
C PRO A 102 -5.92 -14.59 -11.25
N SER A 103 -7.12 -14.04 -11.45
CA SER A 103 -7.31 -12.59 -11.60
C SER A 103 -6.99 -11.79 -10.33
N GLN A 104 -7.04 -12.43 -9.15
CA GLN A 104 -6.77 -11.81 -7.85
C GLN A 104 -5.39 -12.21 -7.31
N MET A 105 -4.78 -13.25 -7.87
CA MET A 105 -3.49 -13.78 -7.43
C MET A 105 -2.36 -12.85 -7.87
N ALA A 106 -1.64 -12.27 -6.92
CA ALA A 106 -0.40 -11.56 -7.24
C ALA A 106 0.73 -12.57 -7.41
N LEU A 107 1.21 -12.77 -8.65
CA LEU A 107 2.27 -13.73 -8.96
C LEU A 107 3.53 -13.05 -9.51
N GLU A 108 3.41 -11.79 -9.91
CA GLU A 108 4.47 -10.96 -10.47
C GLU A 108 4.82 -9.74 -9.61
N ASP A 109 4.18 -9.55 -8.46
CA ASP A 109 4.37 -8.41 -7.56
C ASP A 109 5.80 -8.29 -7.03
N LEU A 110 6.41 -9.41 -6.62
CA LEU A 110 7.83 -9.42 -6.22
C LEU A 110 8.75 -9.01 -7.37
N ALA A 111 8.46 -9.45 -8.60
CA ALA A 111 9.26 -9.07 -9.78
C ALA A 111 9.08 -7.58 -10.11
N LEU A 112 7.82 -7.11 -10.06
CA LEU A 112 7.44 -5.72 -10.28
C LEU A 112 8.17 -4.79 -9.31
N PHE A 113 7.99 -4.98 -8.00
CA PHE A 113 8.58 -4.07 -7.01
C PHE A 113 10.10 -4.16 -6.98
N ARG A 114 10.71 -5.35 -7.13
CA ARG A 114 12.17 -5.48 -7.21
C ARG A 114 12.79 -4.80 -8.44
N SER A 115 12.00 -4.56 -9.49
CA SER A 115 12.47 -3.82 -10.67
C SER A 115 12.55 -2.30 -10.44
N ILE A 116 11.91 -1.79 -9.37
CA ILE A 116 11.90 -0.38 -9.02
C ILE A 116 13.18 0.00 -8.26
N PRO A 117 14.01 0.91 -8.79
CA PRO A 117 15.23 1.36 -8.11
C PRO A 117 14.92 1.99 -6.74
N GLY A 118 15.68 1.63 -5.71
CA GLY A 118 15.52 2.15 -4.36
C GLY A 118 14.33 1.55 -3.58
N SER A 119 13.60 0.60 -4.16
CA SER A 119 12.56 -0.12 -3.43
C SER A 119 13.14 -0.97 -2.30
N THR A 120 12.38 -1.05 -1.20
CA THR A 120 12.58 -2.06 -0.15
C THR A 120 11.35 -2.96 -0.17
N VAL A 121 11.56 -4.26 -0.35
CA VAL A 121 10.46 -5.23 -0.50
C VAL A 121 10.39 -6.09 0.75
N PHE A 122 9.30 -5.96 1.50
CA PHE A 122 9.00 -6.78 2.67
C PHE A 122 7.99 -7.87 2.30
N TYR A 123 8.25 -9.10 2.74
CA TYR A 123 7.30 -10.21 2.67
C TYR A 123 7.22 -10.87 4.06
N PRO A 124 6.45 -10.30 5.00
CA PRO A 124 6.35 -10.83 6.35
C PRO A 124 5.65 -12.19 6.36
N SER A 125 6.11 -13.09 7.22
CA SER A 125 5.61 -14.48 7.31
C SER A 125 4.67 -14.72 8.50
N ASP A 126 4.51 -13.73 9.37
CA ASP A 126 3.61 -13.76 10.51
C ASP A 126 3.18 -12.34 10.93
N ALA A 127 2.30 -12.25 11.94
CA ALA A 127 1.81 -10.97 12.45
C ALA A 127 2.92 -10.10 13.07
N VAL A 128 3.91 -10.71 13.73
CA VAL A 128 5.00 -10.01 14.41
C VAL A 128 5.93 -9.34 13.39
N SER A 129 6.34 -10.08 12.36
CA SER A 129 7.13 -9.55 11.25
C SER A 129 6.35 -8.51 10.45
N THR A 130 5.04 -8.66 10.30
CA THR A 130 4.18 -7.65 9.66
C THR A 130 4.16 -6.35 10.46
N GLU A 131 3.99 -6.43 11.78
CA GLU A 131 4.01 -5.26 12.65
C GLU A 131 5.34 -4.52 12.54
N ARG A 132 6.45 -5.25 12.57
CA ARG A 132 7.78 -4.66 12.45
C ARG A 132 8.03 -4.06 11.06
N ALA A 133 7.57 -4.71 9.99
CA ALA A 133 7.70 -4.19 8.63
C ALA A 133 6.92 -2.88 8.42
N VAL A 134 5.81 -2.68 9.12
CA VAL A 134 5.04 -1.43 9.07
C VAL A 134 5.69 -0.29 9.87
N GLU A 135 6.53 -0.61 10.85
CA GLU A 135 7.20 0.37 11.71
C GLU A 135 8.48 0.95 11.09
N LEU A 136 9.20 0.14 10.29
CA LEU A 136 10.47 0.50 9.64
C LEU A 136 10.27 1.50 8.50
#